data_AF-A0A971KYN2-F1
#
_entry.id   AF-A0A971KYN2-F1
#
_cell.length_a   1.000
_cell.length_b   1.000
_cell.length_c   1.000
_cell.angle_alpha   90.00
_cell.angle_beta   90.00
_cell.angle_gamma   90.00
#
_symmetry.space_group_name_H-M   'P 1'
#
loop_
_entity.id
_entity.type
_entity.pdbx_description
1 polymer ?
#
loop_
_entity_poly.entity_id
_entity_poly.type
_entity_poly.pdbx_seq_one_letter_code
_entity_poly.pdbx_strand_id
1 'polypeptide(L)'
;MKSTRIVYILISILVFAPIILLQGRAVYRKWKEKQVQGAFLRLGAAVVMCVLLLVFIISLYNFTLGYQVPLVMEQVMTEFSQKLEQNTDLEQYKQILLDRDLIDTDFQAISENDLEQAGFEEGKKYTVSIGEQAFEGKTGDTVVMYALHKYQDSSIYTAVEFKMYKHRWKALKHWVVGEEEKKEISSMKFFEIKQ
;
A
#
# COMPACT_ATOMS: atom_id res chain seq x y z
N MET A 1 1.36 -14.96 1.13
CA MET A 1 0.05 -14.45 0.63
C MET A 1 -1.06 -15.50 0.49
N LYS A 2 -0.79 -16.82 0.39
CA LYS A 2 -1.82 -17.83 0.63
C LYS A 2 -2.51 -17.60 1.99
N SER A 3 -1.72 -17.24 3.00
CA SER A 3 -2.20 -16.94 4.36
C SER A 3 -3.19 -15.78 4.43
N THR A 4 -2.93 -14.61 3.81
CA THR A 4 -3.86 -13.46 3.85
C THR A 4 -5.19 -13.79 3.16
N ARG A 5 -5.15 -14.50 2.03
CA ARG A 5 -6.38 -14.96 1.34
C ARG A 5 -7.16 -15.95 2.22
N ILE A 6 -6.47 -16.89 2.86
CA ILE A 6 -7.07 -17.84 3.81
C ILE A 6 -7.68 -17.10 5.02
N VAL A 7 -7.01 -16.08 5.54
CA VAL A 7 -7.49 -15.26 6.66
C VAL A 7 -8.78 -14.52 6.28
N TYR A 8 -8.83 -13.87 5.12
CA TYR A 8 -10.07 -13.20 4.67
C TYR A 8 -11.20 -14.18 4.37
N ILE A 9 -10.89 -15.38 3.85
CA ILE A 9 -11.88 -16.45 3.68
C ILE A 9 -12.41 -16.91 5.04
N LEU A 10 -11.55 -17.12 6.04
CA LEU A 10 -11.94 -17.50 7.41
C LEU A 10 -12.77 -16.41 8.09
N ILE A 11 -12.36 -15.14 7.99
CA ILE A 11 -13.12 -13.99 8.50
C ILE A 11 -14.49 -13.92 7.81
N SER A 12 -14.53 -14.10 6.49
CA SER A 12 -15.79 -14.14 5.74
C SER A 12 -16.69 -15.27 6.26
N ILE A 13 -16.18 -16.49 6.39
CA ILE A 13 -16.96 -17.62 6.92
C ILE A 13 -17.47 -17.32 8.33
N LEU A 14 -16.63 -16.78 9.22
CA LEU A 14 -17.01 -16.43 10.60
C LEU A 14 -18.10 -15.35 10.66
N VAL A 15 -18.06 -14.36 9.76
CA VAL A 15 -19.06 -13.28 9.71
C VAL A 15 -20.36 -13.78 9.06
N PHE A 16 -20.28 -14.52 7.95
CA PHE A 16 -21.45 -14.96 7.20
C PHE A 16 -22.17 -16.16 7.84
N ALA A 17 -21.46 -17.12 8.44
CA ALA A 17 -22.05 -18.32 9.01
C ALA A 17 -23.17 -18.06 10.03
N PRO A 18 -23.00 -17.21 11.07
CA PRO A 18 -24.06 -16.95 12.04
C PRO A 18 -25.26 -16.23 11.40
N ILE A 19 -25.03 -15.33 10.45
CA ILE A 19 -26.09 -14.60 9.75
C ILE A 19 -26.92 -15.55 8.90
N ILE A 20 -26.27 -16.41 8.10
CA ILE A 20 -26.94 -17.41 7.26
C ILE A 20 -27.74 -18.40 8.12
N LEU A 21 -27.17 -18.87 9.25
CA LEU A 21 -27.86 -19.81 10.14
C LEU A 21 -29.07 -19.18 10.83
N LEU A 22 -28.94 -17.95 11.35
CA LEU A 22 -30.04 -17.25 12.02
C LEU A 22 -31.15 -16.86 11.06
N GLN A 23 -30.80 -16.30 9.89
CA GLN A 23 -31.78 -15.91 8.88
C GLN A 23 -32.41 -17.13 8.21
N GLY A 24 -31.64 -18.17 7.93
CA GLY A 24 -32.15 -19.43 7.39
C GLY A 24 -33.18 -20.09 8.31
N ARG A 25 -32.90 -20.15 9.63
CA ARG A 25 -33.87 -20.64 10.63
C ARG A 25 -35.11 -19.76 10.70
N ALA A 26 -34.95 -18.43 10.65
CA ALA A 26 -36.05 -17.49 10.71
C ALA A 26 -36.98 -17.58 9.49
N VAL A 27 -36.40 -17.76 8.29
CA VAL A 27 -37.14 -17.97 7.04
C VAL A 27 -37.86 -19.32 7.08
N TYR A 28 -37.16 -20.41 7.48
CA TYR A 28 -37.76 -21.74 7.59
C TYR A 28 -38.97 -21.76 8.53
N ARG A 29 -38.88 -21.11 9.70
CA ARG A 29 -40.00 -21.01 10.65
C ARG A 29 -41.21 -20.28 10.06
N LYS A 30 -41.00 -19.13 9.42
CA LYS A 30 -42.10 -18.38 8.78
C LYS A 30 -42.74 -19.10 7.59
N TRP A 31 -41.93 -19.88 6.88
CA TRP A 31 -42.43 -20.70 5.79
C TRP A 31 -43.28 -21.88 6.29
N LYS A 32 -42.84 -22.52 7.39
CA LYS A 32 -43.62 -23.54 8.10
C LYS A 32 -44.94 -22.98 8.65
N GLU A 33 -44.96 -21.71 9.06
CA GLU A 33 -46.15 -20.97 9.52
C GLU A 33 -47.05 -20.45 8.37
N LYS A 34 -46.78 -20.83 7.11
CA LYS A 34 -47.50 -20.39 5.88
C LYS A 34 -47.50 -18.88 5.63
N GLN A 35 -46.67 -18.10 6.33
CA GLN A 35 -46.51 -16.65 6.11
C GLN A 35 -45.50 -16.36 4.99
N VAL A 36 -45.83 -16.77 3.77
CA VAL A 36 -44.95 -16.71 2.59
C VAL A 36 -44.46 -15.30 2.26
N GLN A 37 -45.32 -14.28 2.32
CA GLN A 37 -44.93 -12.88 2.05
C GLN A 37 -43.91 -12.37 3.08
N GLY A 38 -44.10 -12.68 4.36
CA GLY A 38 -43.17 -12.31 5.43
C GLY A 38 -41.84 -13.08 5.40
N ALA A 39 -41.83 -14.28 4.79
CA ALA A 39 -40.62 -15.05 4.54
C ALA A 39 -39.81 -14.45 3.37
N PHE A 40 -40.46 -14.07 2.26
CA PHE A 40 -39.82 -13.42 1.12
C PHE A 40 -39.20 -12.07 1.46
N LEU A 41 -39.89 -11.22 2.24
CA LEU A 41 -39.35 -9.93 2.68
C LEU A 41 -38.05 -10.11 3.49
N ARG A 42 -38.02 -11.08 4.41
CA ARG A 42 -36.82 -11.38 5.21
C ARG A 42 -35.70 -11.99 4.40
N LEU A 43 -36.03 -12.83 3.42
CA LEU A 43 -35.04 -13.40 2.51
C LEU A 43 -34.40 -12.28 1.66
N GLY A 44 -35.20 -11.35 1.14
CA GLY A 44 -34.71 -10.15 0.47
C GLY A 44 -33.78 -9.31 1.37
N ALA A 45 -34.19 -9.02 2.61
CA ALA A 45 -33.37 -8.30 3.56
C ALA A 45 -32.04 -9.01 3.90
N ALA A 46 -32.06 -10.34 4.01
CA ALA A 46 -30.86 -11.15 4.24
C ALA A 46 -29.91 -11.10 3.04
N VAL A 47 -30.43 -11.17 1.82
CA VAL A 47 -29.63 -11.03 0.59
C VAL A 47 -28.99 -9.64 0.53
N VAL A 48 -29.74 -8.58 0.80
CA VAL A 48 -29.20 -7.20 0.82
C VAL A 48 -28.10 -7.06 1.87
N MET A 49 -28.31 -7.58 3.09
CA MET A 49 -27.30 -7.58 4.15
C MET A 49 -26.03 -8.34 3.74
N CYS A 50 -26.19 -9.50 3.08
CA CYS A 50 -25.05 -10.26 2.57
C CYS A 50 -24.28 -9.50 1.49
N VAL A 51 -24.98 -8.84 0.56
CA VAL A 51 -24.34 -8.01 -0.48
C VAL A 51 -23.57 -6.85 0.13
N LEU A 52 -24.17 -6.13 1.10
CA LEU A 52 -23.49 -5.03 1.81
C LEU A 52 -22.21 -5.50 2.52
N LEU A 53 -22.27 -6.65 3.20
CA LEU A 53 -21.09 -7.22 3.86
C LEU A 53 -20.01 -7.65 2.86
N LEU A 54 -20.40 -8.19 1.71
CA LEU A 54 -19.47 -8.60 0.67
C LEU A 54 -18.75 -7.38 0.08
N VAL A 55 -19.49 -6.31 -0.22
CA VAL A 55 -18.92 -5.02 -0.64
C VAL A 55 -17.98 -4.46 0.42
N PHE A 56 -18.37 -4.52 1.70
CA PHE A 56 -17.53 -4.06 2.80
C PHE A 56 -16.22 -4.86 2.90
N ILE A 57 -16.26 -6.20 2.78
CA ILE A 57 -15.07 -7.04 2.82
C ILE A 57 -14.16 -6.77 1.62
N ILE A 58 -14.71 -6.59 0.41
CA ILE A 58 -13.93 -6.22 -0.78
C ILE A 58 -13.28 -4.85 -0.58
N SER A 59 -14.03 -3.87 -0.07
CA SER A 59 -13.52 -2.54 0.24
C SER A 59 -12.37 -2.62 1.25
N LEU A 60 -12.55 -3.38 2.33
CA LEU A 60 -11.53 -3.58 3.36
C LEU A 60 -10.31 -4.33 2.84
N TYR A 61 -10.49 -5.29 1.93
CA TYR A 61 -9.40 -6.00 1.24
C TYR A 61 -8.61 -5.05 0.33
N ASN A 62 -9.28 -4.24 -0.49
CA ASN A 62 -8.65 -3.24 -1.34
C ASN A 62 -7.94 -2.15 -0.53
N PHE A 63 -8.55 -1.70 0.58
CA PHE A 63 -7.94 -0.77 1.52
C PHE A 63 -6.67 -1.36 2.14
N THR A 64 -6.70 -2.63 2.53
CA THR A 64 -5.54 -3.33 3.09
C THR A 64 -4.42 -3.50 2.05
N LEU A 65 -4.77 -3.65 0.76
CA LEU A 65 -3.79 -3.61 -0.33
C LEU A 65 -3.22 -2.20 -0.54
N GLY A 66 -4.02 -1.14 -0.39
CA GLY A 66 -3.53 0.25 -0.40
C GLY A 66 -2.57 0.55 0.74
N TYR A 67 -2.81 0.00 1.94
CA TYR A 67 -1.92 0.10 3.10
C TYR A 67 -0.57 -0.62 2.91
N GLN A 68 -0.38 -1.37 1.82
CA GLN A 68 0.91 -1.97 1.50
C GLN A 68 1.86 -1.00 0.79
N VAL A 69 1.40 0.11 0.19
CA VAL A 69 2.31 1.08 -0.46
C VAL A 69 3.34 1.63 0.54
N PRO A 70 2.95 2.11 1.74
CA PRO A 70 3.92 2.58 2.73
C PRO A 70 4.93 1.51 3.15
N LEU A 71 4.52 0.24 3.18
CA LEU A 71 5.41 -0.88 3.51
C LEU A 71 6.44 -1.14 2.39
N VAL A 72 6.02 -1.12 1.12
CA VAL A 72 6.95 -1.25 0.00
C VAL A 72 7.86 -0.02 -0.05
N MET A 73 7.34 1.17 0.23
CA MET A 73 8.12 2.40 0.36
C MET A 73 9.18 2.28 1.46
N GLU A 74 8.83 1.77 2.64
CA GLU A 74 9.79 1.51 3.72
C GLU A 74 10.92 0.59 3.26
N GLN A 75 10.58 -0.53 2.62
CA GLN A 75 11.59 -1.47 2.13
C GLN A 75 12.50 -0.87 1.05
N VAL A 76 11.94 -0.11 0.10
CA VAL A 76 12.73 0.60 -0.92
C VAL A 76 13.65 1.64 -0.27
N MET A 77 13.15 2.39 0.72
CA MET A 77 13.94 3.40 1.44
C MET A 77 15.04 2.77 2.31
N THR A 78 14.80 1.64 2.96
CA THR A 78 15.82 0.93 3.73
C THR A 78 16.98 0.49 2.84
N GLU A 79 16.68 -0.13 1.70
CA GLU A 79 17.72 -0.55 0.75
C GLU A 79 18.43 0.64 0.11
N PHE A 80 17.71 1.74 -0.15
CA PHE A 80 18.30 2.97 -0.66
C PHE A 80 19.24 3.63 0.35
N SER A 81 18.87 3.67 1.63
CA SER A 81 19.77 4.14 2.69
C SER A 81 20.99 3.26 2.84
N GLN A 82 20.85 1.94 2.70
CA GLN A 82 22.00 1.03 2.68
C GLN A 82 22.90 1.28 1.46
N LYS A 83 22.33 1.56 0.27
CA LYS A 83 23.11 1.99 -0.90
C LYS A 83 23.95 3.23 -0.57
N LEU A 84 23.34 4.27 0.00
CA LEU A 84 24.02 5.51 0.35
C LEU A 84 25.12 5.30 1.40
N GLU A 85 24.87 4.48 2.42
CA GLU A 85 25.82 4.19 3.51
C GLU A 85 27.00 3.33 3.05
N GLN A 86 26.75 2.33 2.19
CA GLN A 86 27.78 1.40 1.71
C GLN A 86 28.45 1.83 0.41
N ASN A 87 27.96 2.91 -0.21
CA ASN A 87 28.33 3.34 -1.55
C ASN A 87 28.23 2.22 -2.59
N THR A 88 27.13 1.47 -2.52
CA THR A 88 26.88 0.33 -3.40
C THR A 88 26.50 0.82 -4.80
N ASP A 89 26.98 0.10 -5.82
CA ASP A 89 26.68 0.38 -7.22
C ASP A 89 25.17 0.36 -7.50
N LEU A 90 24.74 1.23 -8.44
CA LEU A 90 23.35 1.39 -8.83
C LEU A 90 22.72 0.09 -9.36
N GLU A 91 23.47 -0.70 -10.12
CA GLU A 91 22.96 -1.94 -10.70
C GLU A 91 22.82 -3.03 -9.63
N GLN A 92 23.75 -3.08 -8.67
CA GLN A 92 23.62 -3.96 -7.51
C GLN A 92 22.40 -3.59 -6.66
N TYR A 93 22.16 -2.29 -6.42
CA TYR A 93 20.97 -1.82 -5.72
C TYR A 93 19.67 -2.22 -6.44
N LYS A 94 19.59 -2.01 -7.76
CA LYS A 94 18.44 -2.45 -8.57
C LYS A 94 18.24 -3.96 -8.48
N GLN A 95 19.31 -4.74 -8.57
CA GLN A 95 19.23 -6.20 -8.52
C GLN A 95 18.67 -6.68 -7.18
N ILE A 96 19.12 -6.10 -6.05
CA ILE A 96 18.60 -6.43 -4.72
C ILE A 96 17.10 -6.14 -4.63
N LEU A 97 16.65 -4.99 -5.14
CA LEU A 97 15.23 -4.65 -5.16
C LEU A 97 14.41 -5.57 -6.07
N LEU A 98 14.98 -6.00 -7.20
CA LEU A 98 14.34 -6.91 -8.14
C LEU A 98 14.17 -8.30 -7.54
N ASP A 99 15.22 -8.82 -6.89
CA ASP A 99 15.21 -10.13 -6.23
C ASP A 99 14.19 -10.20 -5.09
N ARG A 100 13.95 -9.06 -4.43
CA ARG A 100 12.92 -8.91 -3.39
C ARG A 100 11.52 -8.64 -3.92
N ASP A 101 11.35 -8.57 -5.24
CA ASP A 101 10.10 -8.28 -5.93
C ASP A 101 9.48 -6.91 -5.56
N LEU A 102 10.33 -5.92 -5.25
CA LEU A 102 9.93 -4.57 -4.82
C LEU A 102 9.80 -3.58 -5.99
N ILE A 103 10.49 -3.85 -7.09
CA ILE A 103 10.53 -2.99 -8.26
C ILE A 103 9.95 -3.67 -9.51
N ASP A 104 9.59 -2.83 -10.47
CA ASP A 104 9.35 -3.22 -11.85
C ASP A 104 10.67 -3.49 -12.59
N THR A 105 10.61 -4.24 -13.70
CA THR A 105 11.79 -4.52 -14.54
C THR A 105 12.38 -3.26 -15.16
N ASP A 106 11.54 -2.25 -15.44
CA ASP A 106 11.94 -0.98 -16.04
C ASP A 106 12.12 0.12 -14.99
N PHE A 107 12.44 -0.25 -13.73
CA PHE A 107 12.57 0.68 -12.63
C PHE A 107 13.67 1.74 -12.87
N GLN A 108 13.26 3.00 -12.79
CA GLN A 108 14.12 4.16 -12.93
C GLN A 108 14.60 4.62 -11.55
N ALA A 109 15.79 4.18 -11.15
CA ALA A 109 16.46 4.68 -9.94
C ALA A 109 16.99 6.11 -10.13
N ILE A 110 17.23 6.82 -9.02
CA ILE A 110 17.89 8.13 -9.04
C ILE A 110 19.29 7.97 -9.65
N SER A 111 19.66 8.83 -10.59
CA SER A 111 21.01 8.82 -11.17
C SER A 111 22.04 9.36 -10.18
N GLU A 112 23.30 8.91 -10.26
CA GLU A 112 24.36 9.40 -9.38
C GLU A 112 24.54 10.93 -9.50
N ASN A 113 24.39 11.49 -10.71
CA ASN A 113 24.44 12.93 -10.94
C ASN A 113 23.29 13.67 -10.21
N ASP A 114 22.08 13.12 -10.20
CA ASP A 114 20.96 13.72 -9.46
C ASP A 114 21.15 13.60 -7.94
N LEU A 115 21.82 12.53 -7.46
CA LEU A 115 22.16 12.39 -6.04
C LEU A 115 23.16 13.45 -5.60
N GLU A 116 24.24 13.63 -6.37
CA GLU A 116 25.25 14.66 -6.12
C GLU A 116 24.64 16.07 -6.15
N GLN A 117 23.82 16.39 -7.16
CA GLN A 117 23.15 17.69 -7.28
C GLN A 117 22.16 17.96 -6.14
N ALA A 118 21.54 16.92 -5.59
CA ALA A 118 20.63 17.04 -4.45
C ALA A 118 21.35 17.23 -3.12
N GLY A 119 22.68 17.02 -3.08
CA GLY A 119 23.50 17.14 -1.88
C GLY A 119 23.58 15.86 -1.05
N PHE A 120 23.37 14.68 -1.66
CA PHE A 120 23.69 13.43 -0.98
C PHE A 120 25.22 13.26 -0.88
N GLU A 121 25.68 12.85 0.29
CA GLU A 121 27.07 12.54 0.58
C GLU A 121 27.25 11.02 0.62
N GLU A 122 28.22 10.51 -0.13
CA GLU A 122 28.57 9.09 -0.15
C GLU A 122 29.07 8.61 1.22
N GLY A 123 28.69 7.39 1.61
CA GLY A 123 29.15 6.76 2.84
C GLY A 123 28.51 7.33 4.11
N LYS A 124 27.42 8.11 3.98
CA LYS A 124 26.70 8.70 5.12
C LYS A 124 25.40 7.97 5.40
N LYS A 125 25.08 7.86 6.69
CA LYS A 125 23.80 7.36 7.16
C LYS A 125 22.82 8.51 7.33
N TYR A 126 21.74 8.47 6.56
CA TYR A 126 20.64 9.43 6.64
C TYR A 126 19.52 8.89 7.52
N THR A 127 18.94 9.74 8.38
CA THR A 127 17.65 9.45 8.99
C THR A 127 16.58 9.60 7.93
N VAL A 128 15.79 8.55 7.69
CA VAL A 128 14.72 8.57 6.69
C VAL A 128 13.37 8.61 7.35
N SER A 129 12.49 9.46 6.82
CA SER A 129 11.09 9.53 7.20
C SER A 129 10.20 9.47 5.97
N ILE A 130 9.09 8.75 6.05
CA ILE A 130 8.13 8.57 4.94
C ILE A 130 6.89 9.43 5.19
N GLY A 131 6.36 10.02 4.12
CA GLY A 131 5.12 10.78 4.16
C GLY A 131 3.90 9.95 4.57
N GLU A 132 2.97 10.58 5.29
CA GLU A 132 1.74 9.93 5.80
C GLU A 132 0.84 9.32 4.71
N GLN A 133 0.83 9.92 3.52
CA GLN A 133 -0.14 9.62 2.48
C GLN A 133 0.53 9.41 1.13
N ALA A 134 -0.10 8.57 0.31
CA ALA A 134 0.20 8.43 -1.10
C ALA A 134 -0.69 9.38 -1.91
N PHE A 135 -0.14 9.96 -2.96
CA PHE A 135 -0.85 10.80 -3.90
C PHE A 135 -1.10 10.06 -5.22
N GLU A 136 -2.11 10.48 -5.96
CA GLU A 136 -2.34 9.98 -7.30
C GLU A 136 -1.20 10.45 -8.23
N GLY A 137 -0.62 9.51 -8.98
CA GLY A 137 0.41 9.81 -9.96
C GLY A 137 -0.17 10.45 -11.23
N LYS A 138 0.71 10.87 -12.15
CA LYS A 138 0.31 11.54 -13.40
C LYS A 138 -0.50 10.63 -14.32
N THR A 139 -0.23 9.34 -14.25
CA THR A 139 -0.99 8.27 -14.89
C THR A 139 -1.92 7.69 -13.82
N GLY A 140 -3.24 7.83 -13.96
CA GLY A 140 -4.23 7.54 -12.90
C GLY A 140 -4.29 6.09 -12.36
N ASP A 141 -3.36 5.23 -12.76
CA ASP A 141 -3.12 3.88 -12.25
C ASP A 141 -1.84 3.77 -11.38
N THR A 142 -1.21 4.90 -11.07
CA THR A 142 0.02 5.00 -10.26
C THR A 142 -0.21 5.84 -9.02
N VAL A 143 0.61 5.60 -7.99
CA VAL A 143 0.61 6.39 -6.76
C VAL A 143 2.03 6.84 -6.42
N VAL A 144 2.17 8.03 -5.85
CA VAL A 144 3.46 8.61 -5.47
C VAL A 144 3.53 8.76 -3.96
N MET A 145 4.63 8.32 -3.36
CA MET A 145 4.94 8.59 -1.95
C MET A 145 6.26 9.33 -1.84
N TYR A 146 6.36 10.14 -0.79
CA TYR A 146 7.51 10.99 -0.53
C TYR A 146 8.32 10.49 0.66
N ALA A 147 9.63 10.68 0.62
CA ALA A 147 10.53 10.46 1.74
C ALA A 147 11.43 11.68 1.96
N LEU A 148 11.73 11.92 3.24
CA LEU A 148 12.63 12.95 3.73
C LEU A 148 13.87 12.27 4.30
N HIS A 149 15.03 12.62 3.74
CA HIS A 149 16.35 12.20 4.17
C HIS A 149 17.01 13.33 4.93
N LYS A 150 17.43 13.08 6.17
CA LYS A 150 18.12 14.05 7.02
C LYS A 150 19.52 13.57 7.39
N TYR A 151 20.49 14.46 7.23
CA TYR A 151 21.84 14.28 7.73
C TYR A 151 22.39 15.65 8.15
N GLN A 152 22.74 15.80 9.43
CA GLN A 152 23.12 17.08 10.03
C GLN A 152 22.09 18.18 9.71
N ASP A 153 22.49 19.26 9.05
CA ASP A 153 21.62 20.37 8.66
C ASP A 153 20.98 20.18 7.26
N SER A 154 21.33 19.11 6.54
CA SER A 154 20.81 18.80 5.21
C SER A 154 19.48 18.06 5.28
N SER A 155 18.50 18.52 4.49
CA SER A 155 17.18 17.90 4.34
C SER A 155 16.87 17.71 2.85
N ILE A 156 16.83 16.47 2.40
CA ILE A 156 16.63 16.12 0.98
C ILE A 156 15.33 15.34 0.85
N TYR A 157 14.47 15.78 -0.08
CA TYR A 157 13.20 15.12 -0.37
C TYR A 157 13.34 14.26 -1.62
N THR A 158 12.83 13.05 -1.56
CA THR A 158 12.76 12.10 -2.67
C THR A 158 11.33 11.58 -2.81
N ALA A 159 11.00 11.08 -3.99
CA ALA A 159 9.68 10.53 -4.29
C ALA A 159 9.82 9.22 -5.05
N VAL A 160 8.94 8.27 -4.72
CA VAL A 160 8.84 6.99 -5.40
C VAL A 160 7.44 6.83 -5.97
N GLU A 161 7.36 6.52 -7.25
CA GLU A 161 6.12 6.17 -7.95
C GLU A 161 5.95 4.65 -7.91
N PHE A 162 4.74 4.21 -7.59
CA PHE A 162 4.37 2.82 -7.46
C PHE A 162 3.19 2.49 -8.37
N LYS A 163 3.19 1.26 -8.87
CA LYS A 163 2.06 0.69 -9.61
C LYS A 163 1.66 -0.65 -9.02
N MET A 164 0.35 -0.87 -8.95
CA MET A 164 -0.19 -2.14 -8.50
C MET A 164 -0.24 -3.13 -9.66
N TYR A 165 0.57 -4.17 -9.58
CA TYR A 165 0.54 -5.29 -10.50
C TYR A 165 -0.17 -6.47 -9.87
N LYS A 166 -1.38 -6.76 -10.35
CA LYS A 166 -2.31 -7.76 -9.81
C LYS A 166 -2.65 -7.47 -8.34
N HIS A 167 -1.76 -7.80 -7.41
CA HIS A 167 -1.93 -7.66 -5.97
C HIS A 167 -0.63 -7.25 -5.24
N ARG A 168 0.35 -6.70 -5.94
CA ARG A 168 1.60 -6.22 -5.35
C ARG A 168 1.91 -4.83 -5.88
N TRP A 169 2.29 -3.93 -4.99
CA TRP A 169 2.88 -2.66 -5.37
C TRP A 169 4.33 -2.89 -5.77
N LYS A 170 4.73 -2.27 -6.87
CA LYS A 170 6.11 -2.23 -7.34
C LYS A 170 6.50 -0.80 -7.62
N ALA A 171 7.69 -0.41 -7.19
CA ALA A 171 8.25 0.88 -7.52
C ALA A 171 8.62 0.91 -9.01
N LEU A 172 8.22 1.99 -9.68
CA LEU A 172 8.46 2.29 -11.09
C LEU A 172 9.58 3.30 -11.26
N LYS A 173 9.61 4.31 -10.40
CA LYS A 173 10.55 5.42 -10.52
C LYS A 173 10.88 5.99 -9.15
N HIS A 174 12.13 6.36 -8.94
CA HIS A 174 12.62 7.06 -7.76
C HIS A 174 13.36 8.32 -8.23
N TRP A 175 12.98 9.50 -7.72
CA TRP A 175 13.59 10.78 -8.10
C TRP A 175 13.76 11.71 -6.90
N VAL A 176 14.62 12.71 -7.05
CA VAL A 176 14.76 13.83 -6.12
C VAL A 176 13.65 14.85 -6.40
N VAL A 177 12.95 15.28 -5.36
CA VAL A 177 11.82 16.21 -5.44
C VAL A 177 12.32 17.63 -5.75
N GLY A 178 11.78 18.25 -6.79
CA GLY A 178 12.06 19.63 -7.16
C GLY A 178 11.36 20.68 -6.28
N GLU A 179 11.74 21.95 -6.43
CA GLU A 179 11.26 23.05 -5.58
C GLU A 179 9.74 23.31 -5.64
N GLU A 180 9.10 23.04 -6.77
CA GLU A 180 7.63 23.20 -6.90
C GLU A 180 6.89 22.14 -6.07
N GLU A 181 7.26 20.86 -6.24
CA GLU A 181 6.68 19.74 -5.48
C GLU A 181 7.00 19.86 -3.97
N LYS A 182 8.18 20.38 -3.60
CA LYS A 182 8.53 20.65 -2.20
C LYS A 182 7.52 21.55 -1.49
N LYS A 183 6.94 22.54 -2.18
CA LYS A 183 5.94 23.43 -1.59
C LYS A 183 4.66 22.68 -1.25
N GLU A 184 4.24 21.76 -2.11
CA GLU A 184 3.03 20.95 -1.92
C GLU A 184 3.19 19.98 -0.73
N ILE A 185 4.37 19.38 -0.58
CA ILE A 185 4.64 18.43 0.51
C ILE A 185 5.16 19.09 1.79
N SER A 186 5.43 20.39 1.81
CA SER A 186 5.97 21.10 2.99
C SER A 186 5.09 21.01 4.24
N SER A 187 3.78 20.84 4.05
CA SER A 187 2.80 20.69 5.13
C SER A 187 2.54 19.24 5.55
N MET A 188 3.12 18.28 4.83
CA MET A 188 2.95 16.86 5.08
C MET A 188 3.65 16.43 6.38
N LYS A 189 3.01 15.51 7.10
CA LYS A 189 3.67 14.80 8.20
C LYS A 189 4.52 13.66 7.66
N PHE A 190 5.74 13.59 8.16
CA PHE A 190 6.68 12.52 7.88
C PHE A 190 6.91 11.70 9.15
N PHE A 191 6.93 10.37 9.00
CA PHE A 191 7.17 9.43 10.07
C PHE A 191 8.51 8.74 9.87
N GLU A 192 9.38 8.82 10.86
CA GLU A 192 10.69 8.18 10.83
C GLU A 192 10.55 6.66 10.74
N ILE A 193 11.29 6.04 9.82
CA ILE A 193 11.37 4.58 9.71
C ILE A 193 12.57 4.08 10.51
N LYS A 194 12.42 2.92 11.14
CA LYS A 194 13.52 2.26 11.86
C LYS A 194 14.38 1.51 10.85
N GLN A 195 15.60 1.99 10.64
CA GLN A 195 16.60 1.39 9.76
C GLN A 195 17.61 0.54 10.51
#